data_AF-A0A3B9K8B1-F1
#
_entry.id   AF-A0A3B9K8B1-F1
#
_cell.length_a   1.000
_cell.length_b   1.000
_cell.length_c   1.000
_cell.angle_alpha   90.00
_cell.angle_beta   90.00
_cell.angle_gamma   90.00
#
_symmetry.space_group_name_H-M   'P 1'
#
loop_
_entity.id
_entity.type
_entity.pdbx_description
1 polymer ?
#
loop_
_entity_poly.entity_id
_entity_poly.type
_entity_poly.pdbx_seq_one_letter_code
_entity_poly.pdbx_strand_id
1 'polypeptide(L)'
;MDQASYLNIILAKYAGTFDIEKNRVIDGREYTAYGYFSSLGEKYVLVKKAKLWSVKAYEHAFFLTEDACSPHLLTELMGHVTDYMEPVLVRGGEKYPEKDHMYTYLTFVILCRKTPDEAAKKAIKSFRFDKGYLFSMRGHSEARLVVADMETEQIFTNGAGRSLAKMYRKAFAEAARGAKGYNELYAQESNPREGSI
;
A
#
# COMPACT_ATOMS: atom_id res chain seq x y z
N MET A 1 -1.80 -11.56 18.75
CA MET A 1 -1.71 -10.09 18.61
C MET A 1 -3.10 -9.51 18.35
N ASP A 2 -3.42 -8.31 18.85
CA ASP A 2 -4.65 -7.60 18.49
C ASP A 2 -4.47 -6.80 17.19
N GLN A 3 -5.46 -6.84 16.28
CA GLN A 3 -5.37 -6.19 14.97
C GLN A 3 -5.29 -4.67 15.10
N ALA A 4 -6.07 -4.06 16.00
CA ALA A 4 -6.09 -2.61 16.16
C ALA A 4 -4.76 -2.08 16.71
N SER A 5 -4.20 -2.78 17.70
CA SER A 5 -2.89 -2.49 18.30
C SER A 5 -1.78 -2.61 17.27
N TYR A 6 -1.77 -3.68 16.47
CA TYR A 6 -0.77 -3.88 15.41
C TYR A 6 -0.91 -2.83 14.29
N LEU A 7 -2.15 -2.54 13.84
CA LEU A 7 -2.42 -1.51 12.85
C LEU A 7 -1.93 -0.15 13.32
N ASN A 8 -2.15 0.20 14.59
CA ASN A 8 -1.70 1.45 15.18
C ASN A 8 -0.18 1.64 15.06
N ILE A 9 0.60 0.57 15.29
CA ILE A 9 2.06 0.58 15.09
C ILE A 9 2.44 0.72 13.62
N ILE A 10 1.77 -0.02 12.72
CA ILE A 10 2.06 0.05 11.29
C ILE A 10 1.77 1.43 10.73
N LEU A 11 0.62 2.02 11.05
CA LEU A 11 0.25 3.36 10.59
C LEU A 11 1.25 4.42 11.07
N ALA A 12 1.80 4.30 12.28
CA ALA A 12 2.86 5.20 12.75
C ALA A 12 4.12 5.15 11.88
N LYS A 13 4.47 3.96 11.35
CA LYS A 13 5.61 3.80 10.45
C LYS A 13 5.37 4.42 9.09
N TYR A 14 4.14 4.37 8.59
CA TYR A 14 3.77 5.00 7.32
C TYR A 14 3.64 6.51 7.45
N ALA A 15 3.08 7.02 8.55
CA ALA A 15 2.80 8.45 8.76
C ALA A 15 4.03 9.38 8.68
N GLY A 16 5.24 8.84 8.84
CA GLY A 16 6.46 9.62 8.61
C GLY A 16 6.69 10.03 7.15
N THR A 17 6.03 9.37 6.20
CA THR A 17 6.17 9.66 4.75
C THR A 17 4.87 9.64 3.96
N PHE A 18 3.80 9.02 4.47
CA PHE A 18 2.50 8.93 3.81
C PHE A 18 1.48 9.82 4.50
N ASP A 19 0.60 10.43 3.71
CA ASP A 19 -0.66 10.97 4.20
C ASP A 19 -1.59 9.81 4.55
N ILE A 20 -2.10 9.77 5.79
CA ILE A 20 -2.92 8.67 6.30
C ILE A 20 -4.37 9.12 6.46
N GLU A 21 -5.30 8.37 5.86
CA GLU A 21 -6.74 8.51 6.02
C GLU A 21 -7.30 7.22 6.64
N LYS A 22 -8.14 7.33 7.68
CA LYS A 22 -8.82 6.17 8.28
C LYS A 22 -10.22 6.00 7.73
N ASN A 23 -10.74 4.77 7.75
CA ASN A 23 -12.10 4.43 7.32
C ASN A 23 -12.41 4.96 5.91
N ARG A 24 -11.51 4.70 4.96
CA ARG A 24 -11.59 5.24 3.60
C ARG A 24 -12.40 4.29 2.72
N VAL A 25 -13.37 4.85 1.98
CA VAL A 25 -14.10 4.11 0.94
C VAL A 25 -13.48 4.41 -0.42
N ILE A 26 -13.15 3.38 -1.19
CA ILE A 26 -12.60 3.49 -2.55
C ILE A 26 -13.35 2.50 -3.43
N ASP A 27 -14.04 3.02 -4.44
CA ASP A 27 -14.87 2.23 -5.36
C ASP A 27 -15.84 1.29 -4.62
N GLY A 28 -16.55 1.83 -3.63
CA GLY A 28 -17.53 1.09 -2.83
C GLY A 28 -16.93 0.09 -1.82
N ARG A 29 -15.61 -0.13 -1.79
CA ARG A 29 -14.94 -0.97 -0.80
C ARG A 29 -14.38 -0.13 0.36
N GLU A 30 -14.64 -0.58 1.57
CA GLU A 30 -14.09 0.02 2.79
C GLU A 30 -12.68 -0.49 3.07
N TYR A 31 -11.80 0.42 3.46
CA TYR A 31 -10.46 0.15 3.95
C TYR A 31 -10.32 0.76 5.35
N THR A 32 -9.80 -0.02 6.30
CA THR A 32 -9.58 0.43 7.68
C THR A 32 -8.69 1.66 7.72
N ALA A 33 -7.70 1.71 6.83
CA ALA A 33 -6.93 2.91 6.54
C ALA A 33 -6.43 2.89 5.10
N TYR A 34 -6.04 4.07 4.63
CA TYR A 34 -5.42 4.32 3.35
C TYR A 34 -4.23 5.26 3.56
N GLY A 35 -3.08 4.87 3.00
CA GLY A 35 -1.88 5.70 2.95
C GLY A 35 -1.61 6.13 1.52
N TYR A 36 -1.33 7.41 1.32
CA TYR A 36 -0.90 7.94 0.04
C TYR A 36 0.47 8.61 0.14
N PHE A 37 1.34 8.31 -0.81
CA PHE A 37 2.60 8.99 -0.99
C PHE A 37 2.76 9.41 -2.44
N SER A 38 3.22 10.63 -2.64
CA SER A 38 3.65 11.14 -3.94
C SER A 38 5.01 11.80 -3.80
N SER A 39 5.94 11.48 -4.69
CA SER A 39 7.22 12.18 -4.81
C SER A 39 7.37 12.80 -6.18
N LEU A 40 7.71 14.09 -6.19
CA LEU A 40 8.23 14.78 -7.35
C LEU A 40 9.75 14.90 -7.18
N GLY A 41 10.51 14.00 -7.79
CA GLY A 41 11.96 14.06 -7.78
C GLY A 41 12.49 14.93 -8.92
N GLU A 42 13.25 15.98 -8.59
CA GLU A 42 14.17 16.63 -9.54
C GLU A 42 15.53 15.91 -9.47
N LYS A 43 15.89 15.15 -10.51
CA LYS A 43 17.19 14.45 -10.53
C LYS A 43 18.25 15.33 -11.22
N TYR A 44 19.16 15.88 -10.43
CA TYR A 44 20.32 16.62 -10.94
C TYR A 44 21.39 15.66 -11.51
N VAL A 45 21.81 15.87 -12.75
CA VAL A 45 23.16 15.48 -13.20
C VAL A 45 23.80 16.72 -13.79
N LEU A 46 24.80 17.26 -13.10
CA LEU A 46 25.61 18.42 -13.47
C LEU A 46 26.49 18.11 -14.69
N VAL A 47 25.87 17.93 -15.86
CA VAL A 47 26.58 18.05 -17.14
C VAL A 47 25.76 18.94 -18.06
N LYS A 48 26.37 20.07 -18.43
CA LYS A 48 25.82 21.08 -19.34
C LYS A 48 25.18 20.38 -20.57
N LYS A 49 23.85 20.52 -20.73
CA LYS A 49 22.96 19.96 -21.79
C LYS A 49 22.18 18.67 -21.48
N ALA A 50 21.62 18.49 -20.28
CA ALA A 50 20.62 17.43 -20.03
C ALA A 50 19.24 18.04 -19.73
N LYS A 51 18.22 17.62 -20.48
CA LYS A 51 16.79 17.87 -20.20
C LYS A 51 16.49 17.54 -18.74
N LEU A 52 15.78 18.42 -18.02
CA LEU A 52 15.12 18.05 -16.77
C LEU A 52 14.20 16.85 -17.05
N TRP A 53 14.53 15.69 -16.50
CA TRP A 53 13.57 14.61 -16.38
C TRP A 53 13.13 14.62 -14.91
N SER A 54 11.99 15.27 -14.64
CA SER A 54 11.26 15.00 -13.42
C SER A 54 10.97 13.49 -13.38
N VAL A 55 10.91 12.89 -12.21
CA VAL A 55 10.39 11.52 -12.06
C VAL A 55 9.31 11.55 -10.99
N LYS A 56 8.13 11.02 -11.35
CA LYS A 56 6.97 10.97 -10.48
C LYS A 56 6.75 9.55 -9.99
N ALA A 57 6.71 9.39 -8.67
CA ALA A 57 6.50 8.12 -8.01
C ALA A 57 5.31 8.23 -7.07
N TYR A 58 4.42 7.24 -7.14
CA TYR A 58 3.23 7.17 -6.32
C TYR A 58 3.16 5.85 -5.56
N GLU A 59 2.71 5.90 -4.32
CA GLU A 59 2.42 4.70 -3.55
C GLU A 59 1.07 4.84 -2.86
N HIS A 60 0.23 3.82 -3.06
CA HIS A 60 -1.04 3.64 -2.40
C HIS A 60 -0.92 2.44 -1.47
N ALA A 61 -1.20 2.63 -0.18
CA ALA A 61 -1.20 1.57 0.82
C ALA A 61 -2.63 1.39 1.36
N PHE A 62 -3.22 0.24 1.07
CA PHE A 62 -4.59 -0.11 1.44
C PHE A 62 -4.57 -1.09 2.62
N PHE A 63 -5.10 -0.68 3.77
CA PHE A 63 -5.09 -1.49 4.98
C PHE A 63 -6.46 -2.13 5.21
N LEU A 64 -6.48 -3.45 5.40
CA LEU A 64 -7.68 -4.25 5.66
C LEU A 64 -7.50 -5.07 6.93
N THR A 65 -8.57 -5.20 7.70
CA THR A 65 -8.66 -6.13 8.82
C THR A 65 -9.67 -7.22 8.50
N GLU A 66 -9.23 -8.47 8.55
CA GLU A 66 -10.04 -9.63 8.15
C GLU A 66 -9.98 -10.72 9.24
N ASP A 67 -11.00 -11.59 9.31
CA ASP A 67 -10.91 -12.78 10.16
C ASP A 67 -9.84 -13.74 9.63
N ALA A 68 -9.84 -14.00 8.32
CA ALA A 68 -8.87 -14.84 7.64
C ALA A 68 -8.68 -14.39 6.18
N CYS A 69 -7.47 -14.49 5.66
CA CYS A 69 -7.20 -14.26 4.24
C CYS A 69 -7.75 -15.45 3.44
N SER A 70 -8.58 -15.20 2.44
CA SER A 70 -9.13 -16.23 1.56
C SER A 70 -8.71 -16.01 0.09
N PRO A 71 -8.67 -17.07 -0.74
CA PRO A 71 -8.48 -16.91 -2.19
C PRO A 71 -9.55 -16.02 -2.84
N HIS A 72 -10.79 -16.04 -2.31
CA HIS A 72 -11.88 -15.20 -2.80
C HIS A 72 -11.57 -13.71 -2.59
N LEU A 73 -11.19 -13.30 -1.37
CA LEU A 73 -10.78 -11.93 -1.06
C LEU A 73 -9.66 -11.46 -2.02
N LEU A 74 -8.63 -12.28 -2.23
CA LEU A 74 -7.53 -11.92 -3.13
C LEU A 74 -7.98 -11.79 -4.59
N THR A 75 -8.98 -12.56 -5.01
CA THR A 75 -9.59 -12.44 -6.34
C THR A 75 -10.36 -11.13 -6.46
N GLU A 76 -11.15 -10.77 -5.45
CA GLU A 76 -11.86 -9.48 -5.43
C GLU A 76 -10.91 -8.29 -5.44
N LEU A 77 -9.84 -8.32 -4.63
CA LEU A 77 -8.83 -7.26 -4.61
C LEU A 77 -8.14 -7.12 -5.98
N MET A 78 -7.87 -8.23 -6.67
CA MET A 78 -7.33 -8.18 -8.03
C MET A 78 -8.33 -7.56 -9.02
N GLY A 79 -9.62 -7.87 -8.89
CA GLY A 79 -10.68 -7.21 -9.67
C GLY A 79 -10.69 -5.69 -9.45
N HIS A 80 -10.64 -5.24 -8.19
CA HIS A 80 -10.50 -3.81 -7.88
C HIS A 80 -9.25 -3.19 -8.50
N VAL A 81 -8.12 -3.91 -8.53
CA VAL A 81 -6.90 -3.43 -9.18
C VAL A 81 -7.11 -3.21 -10.68
N THR A 82 -7.71 -4.17 -11.38
CA THR A 82 -7.87 -4.11 -12.84
C THR A 82 -8.98 -3.17 -13.28
N ASP A 83 -10.06 -3.10 -12.51
CA ASP A 83 -11.30 -2.46 -12.94
C ASP A 83 -11.35 -0.99 -12.48
N TYR A 84 -10.70 -0.67 -11.37
CA TYR A 84 -10.71 0.69 -10.81
C TYR A 84 -9.32 1.26 -10.52
N MET A 85 -8.49 0.60 -9.70
CA MET A 85 -7.28 1.25 -9.17
C MET A 85 -6.27 1.58 -10.26
N GLU A 86 -5.99 0.63 -11.18
CA GLU A 86 -5.09 0.95 -12.28
C GLU A 86 -5.67 1.96 -13.28
N PRO A 87 -6.92 1.82 -13.75
CA PRO A 87 -7.50 2.80 -14.66
C PRO A 87 -7.65 4.21 -14.06
N VAL A 88 -7.98 4.30 -12.77
CA VAL A 88 -8.34 5.57 -12.12
C VAL A 88 -7.18 6.13 -11.30
N LEU A 89 -6.63 5.37 -10.35
CA LEU A 89 -5.59 5.89 -9.45
C LEU A 89 -4.23 6.02 -10.13
N VAL A 90 -3.89 5.10 -11.04
CA VAL A 90 -2.60 5.13 -11.76
C VAL A 90 -2.67 5.98 -13.02
N ARG A 91 -3.67 5.73 -13.87
CA ARG A 91 -3.80 6.42 -15.17
C ARG A 91 -4.64 7.70 -15.12
N GLY A 92 -5.40 7.96 -14.06
CA GLY A 92 -6.28 9.13 -14.01
C GLY A 92 -7.40 9.10 -15.04
N GLY A 93 -7.84 7.92 -15.48
CA GLY A 93 -8.82 7.74 -16.56
C GLY A 93 -8.24 7.84 -17.98
N GLU A 94 -6.95 8.17 -18.11
CA GLU A 94 -6.30 8.37 -19.41
C GLU A 94 -5.75 7.07 -20.00
N LYS A 95 -5.31 7.14 -21.26
CA LYS A 95 -4.68 5.99 -21.94
C LYS A 95 -3.39 5.53 -21.26
N TYR A 96 -2.62 6.47 -20.71
CA TYR A 96 -1.35 6.22 -20.03
C TYR A 96 -1.26 7.10 -18.79
N PRO A 97 -0.41 6.73 -17.80
CA PRO A 97 -0.09 7.63 -16.70
C PRO A 97 0.52 8.93 -17.22
N GLU A 98 0.47 9.93 -16.37
CA GLU A 98 0.99 11.25 -16.67
C GLU A 98 2.47 11.22 -17.12
N LYS A 99 2.89 12.29 -17.78
CA LYS A 99 4.27 12.42 -18.22
C LYS A 99 5.21 12.27 -17.01
N ASP A 100 6.36 11.65 -17.24
CA ASP A 100 7.41 11.48 -16.23
C ASP A 100 7.05 10.52 -15.07
N HIS A 101 5.92 9.81 -15.17
CA HIS A 101 5.57 8.71 -14.29
C HIS A 101 6.63 7.60 -14.35
N MET A 102 7.23 7.31 -13.20
CA MET A 102 8.23 6.27 -13.00
C MET A 102 7.58 4.98 -12.52
N TYR A 103 6.82 5.06 -11.42
CA TYR A 103 6.05 3.94 -10.93
C TYR A 103 4.85 4.36 -10.09
N THR A 104 3.87 3.46 -10.02
CA THR A 104 2.85 3.45 -8.97
C THR A 104 2.81 2.10 -8.28
N TYR A 105 2.92 2.07 -6.95
CA TYR A 105 2.72 0.86 -6.17
C TYR A 105 1.33 0.82 -5.56
N LEU A 106 0.62 -0.29 -5.79
CA LEU A 106 -0.68 -0.59 -5.18
C LEU A 106 -0.46 -1.66 -4.12
N THR A 107 -0.23 -1.24 -2.88
CA THR A 107 0.14 -2.13 -1.78
C THR A 107 -1.06 -2.48 -0.92
N PHE A 108 -1.44 -3.74 -0.88
CA PHE A 108 -2.43 -4.28 0.05
C PHE A 108 -1.76 -4.81 1.31
N VAL A 109 -2.29 -4.42 2.46
CA VAL A 109 -1.84 -4.82 3.78
C VAL A 109 -3.03 -5.41 4.51
N ILE A 110 -3.08 -6.74 4.59
CA ILE A 110 -4.18 -7.49 5.19
C ILE A 110 -3.74 -7.98 6.56
N LEU A 111 -4.40 -7.52 7.61
CA LEU A 111 -4.20 -7.98 8.97
C LEU A 111 -5.24 -9.07 9.21
N CYS A 112 -4.83 -10.33 9.39
CA CYS A 112 -5.74 -11.45 9.58
C CYS A 112 -5.71 -11.94 11.01
N ARG A 113 -6.88 -12.17 11.62
CA ARG A 113 -6.96 -12.75 12.96
C ARG A 113 -6.44 -14.18 13.01
N LYS A 114 -6.75 -14.99 11.99
CA LYS A 114 -6.38 -16.41 11.88
C LYS A 114 -5.27 -16.63 10.86
N THR A 115 -4.49 -17.68 11.09
CA THR A 115 -3.47 -18.15 10.14
C THR A 115 -4.10 -18.48 8.79
N PRO A 116 -3.59 -17.95 7.66
CA PRO A 116 -4.02 -18.36 6.33
C PRO A 116 -3.84 -19.87 6.13
N ASP A 117 -4.82 -20.54 5.51
CA ASP A 117 -4.68 -21.95 5.14
C ASP A 117 -3.74 -22.14 3.92
N GLU A 118 -3.50 -23.39 3.51
CA GLU A 118 -2.61 -23.67 2.38
C GLU A 118 -3.13 -23.11 1.04
N ALA A 119 -4.44 -23.06 0.84
CA ALA A 119 -5.04 -22.49 -0.37
C ALA A 119 -4.81 -20.97 -0.41
N ALA A 120 -5.02 -20.28 0.71
CA ALA A 120 -4.72 -18.87 0.88
C ALA A 120 -3.23 -18.58 0.72
N LYS A 121 -2.33 -19.35 1.34
CA LYS A 121 -0.86 -19.19 1.14
C LYS A 121 -0.45 -19.32 -0.32
N LYS A 122 -1.05 -20.27 -1.06
CA LYS A 122 -0.81 -20.42 -2.50
C LYS A 122 -1.33 -19.22 -3.29
N ALA A 123 -2.52 -18.72 -2.95
CA ALA A 123 -3.11 -17.54 -3.57
C ALA A 123 -2.28 -16.27 -3.29
N ILE A 124 -1.81 -16.06 -2.06
CA ILE A 124 -0.92 -14.94 -1.68
C ILE A 124 0.35 -14.94 -2.55
N LYS A 125 0.99 -16.09 -2.72
CA LYS A 125 2.20 -16.21 -3.56
C LYS A 125 1.92 -15.93 -5.04
N SER A 126 0.72 -16.24 -5.50
CA SER A 126 0.30 -16.12 -6.90
C SER A 126 -0.31 -14.75 -7.22
N PHE A 127 -0.64 -13.94 -6.21
CA PHE A 127 -1.17 -12.59 -6.37
C PHE A 127 -0.14 -11.71 -7.09
N ARG A 128 -0.38 -11.40 -8.36
CA ARG A 128 0.55 -10.64 -9.18
C ARG A 128 -0.21 -9.72 -10.14
N PHE A 129 0.14 -8.45 -10.09
CA PHE A 129 -0.21 -7.45 -11.09
C PHE A 129 1.04 -6.63 -11.38
N ASP A 130 1.37 -6.50 -12.66
CA ASP A 130 2.50 -5.74 -13.16
C ASP A 130 2.15 -5.24 -14.56
N LYS A 131 2.15 -3.93 -14.75
CA LYS A 131 1.78 -3.28 -16.00
C LYS A 131 2.76 -2.18 -16.35
N GLY A 132 3.54 -2.40 -17.39
CA GLY A 132 4.39 -1.38 -18.00
C GLY A 132 3.63 -0.53 -19.03
N TYR A 133 3.95 0.75 -19.12
CA TYR A 133 3.30 1.69 -20.05
C TYR A 133 4.29 2.13 -21.13
N LEU A 134 3.88 2.06 -22.40
CA LEU A 134 4.75 2.35 -23.56
C LEU A 134 6.08 1.58 -23.49
N PHE A 135 6.01 0.24 -23.39
CA PHE A 135 7.18 -0.62 -23.17
C PHE A 135 8.01 -0.18 -21.94
N SER A 136 7.30 0.22 -20.88
CA SER A 136 7.83 0.78 -19.63
C SER A 136 8.58 2.12 -19.75
N MET A 137 8.58 2.77 -20.93
CA MET A 137 9.09 4.14 -21.08
C MET A 137 8.22 5.19 -20.37
N ARG A 138 6.97 4.85 -20.05
CA ARG A 138 6.04 5.66 -19.23
C ARG A 138 5.85 5.05 -17.83
N GLY A 139 6.92 4.42 -17.33
CA GLY A 139 6.92 3.76 -16.04
C GLY A 139 6.06 2.51 -16.01
N HIS A 140 5.73 2.06 -14.79
CA HIS A 140 4.95 0.85 -14.55
C HIS A 140 4.07 0.98 -13.30
N SER A 141 3.09 0.11 -13.17
CA SER A 141 2.38 -0.10 -11.90
C SER A 141 2.50 -1.54 -11.46
N GLU A 142 2.67 -1.75 -10.15
CA GLU A 142 2.84 -3.08 -9.58
C GLU A 142 2.00 -3.23 -8.31
N ALA A 143 1.32 -4.37 -8.15
CA ALA A 143 0.62 -4.69 -6.92
C ALA A 143 1.49 -5.48 -5.93
N ARG A 144 1.53 -4.99 -4.69
CA ARG A 144 2.24 -5.60 -3.57
C ARG A 144 1.22 -6.13 -2.57
N LEU A 145 1.53 -7.28 -1.98
CA LEU A 145 0.66 -7.88 -0.96
C LEU A 145 1.49 -8.25 0.26
N VAL A 146 1.01 -7.82 1.42
CA VAL A 146 1.45 -8.23 2.73
C VAL A 146 0.24 -8.76 3.50
N VAL A 147 0.36 -9.97 4.03
CA VAL A 147 -0.61 -10.56 4.94
C VAL A 147 0.08 -10.78 6.28
N ALA A 148 -0.38 -10.09 7.30
CA ALA A 148 0.10 -10.20 8.67
C ALA A 148 -0.86 -11.09 9.47
N ASP A 149 -0.34 -12.22 9.95
CA ASP A 149 -1.09 -13.19 10.73
C ASP A 149 -0.97 -12.87 12.22
N MET A 150 -2.09 -12.50 12.84
CA MET A 150 -2.12 -12.13 14.25
C MET A 150 -2.05 -13.31 15.21
N GLU A 151 -2.32 -14.54 14.75
CA GLU A 151 -2.31 -15.76 15.53
C GLU A 151 -0.88 -16.28 15.72
N THR A 152 -0.09 -16.31 14.65
CA THR A 152 1.29 -16.85 14.67
C THR A 152 2.39 -15.79 14.52
N GLU A 153 2.01 -14.52 14.34
CA GLU A 153 2.92 -13.40 14.09
C GLU A 153 3.77 -13.57 12.82
N GLN A 154 3.30 -14.39 11.88
CA GLN A 154 3.94 -14.62 10.60
C GLN A 154 3.55 -13.55 9.56
N ILE A 155 4.47 -13.31 8.63
CA ILE A 155 4.24 -12.41 7.48
C ILE A 155 4.35 -13.21 6.19
N PHE A 156 3.27 -13.19 5.41
CA PHE A 156 3.21 -13.75 4.06
C PHE A 156 3.17 -12.60 3.06
N THR A 157 3.85 -12.76 1.92
CA THR A 157 3.86 -11.75 0.87
C THR A 157 3.79 -12.40 -0.50
N ASN A 158 3.33 -11.64 -1.50
CA ASN A 158 3.64 -11.97 -2.89
C ASN A 158 5.13 -11.67 -3.19
N GLY A 159 5.54 -11.92 -4.44
CA GLY A 159 6.91 -11.64 -4.88
C GLY A 159 7.31 -10.17 -4.71
N ALA A 160 6.46 -9.26 -5.16
CA ALA A 160 6.69 -7.80 -5.15
C ALA A 160 6.74 -7.21 -3.73
N GLY A 161 5.96 -7.74 -2.78
CA GLY A 161 5.92 -7.28 -1.40
C GLY A 161 7.02 -7.83 -0.49
N ARG A 162 7.91 -8.71 -0.97
CA ARG A 162 8.89 -9.43 -0.14
C ARG A 162 9.81 -8.50 0.67
N SER A 163 10.20 -7.36 0.09
CA SER A 163 11.05 -6.35 0.75
C SER A 163 10.38 -5.73 1.99
N LEU A 164 9.05 -5.66 2.01
CA LEU A 164 8.27 -5.09 3.11
C LEU A 164 8.25 -6.00 4.35
N ALA A 165 8.40 -7.32 4.17
CA ALA A 165 8.19 -8.31 5.22
C ALA A 165 9.02 -8.06 6.49
N LYS A 166 10.25 -7.53 6.35
CA LYS A 166 11.11 -7.22 7.49
C LYS A 166 10.53 -6.13 8.40
N MET A 167 9.92 -5.09 7.82
CA MET A 167 9.31 -4.00 8.57
C MET A 167 8.09 -4.51 9.36
N TYR A 168 7.22 -5.27 8.69
CA TYR A 168 6.03 -5.85 9.31
C TYR A 168 6.37 -6.85 10.43
N ARG A 169 7.38 -7.71 10.27
CA ARG A 169 7.83 -8.59 11.36
C ARG A 169 8.30 -7.82 12.58
N LYS A 170 9.04 -6.72 12.39
CA LYS A 170 9.50 -5.88 13.51
C LYS A 170 8.35 -5.21 14.25
N ALA A 171 7.27 -4.86 13.54
CA ALA A 171 6.10 -4.23 14.14
C ALA A 171 5.42 -5.11 15.20
N PHE A 172 5.47 -6.44 15.08
CA PHE A 172 4.94 -7.34 16.12
C PHE A 172 5.67 -7.15 17.45
N ALA A 173 7.02 -7.13 17.42
CA ALA A 173 7.83 -6.91 18.60
C ALA A 173 7.68 -5.50 19.20
N GLU A 174 7.35 -4.50 18.38
CA GLU A 174 7.05 -3.15 18.86
C GLU A 174 5.68 -3.07 19.51
N ALA A 175 4.66 -3.68 18.90
CA ALA A 175 3.32 -3.78 19.46
C ALA A 175 3.33 -4.52 20.80
N ALA A 176 4.04 -5.66 20.87
CA ALA A 176 4.17 -6.45 22.10
C ALA A 176 4.86 -5.69 23.24
N ARG A 177 5.71 -4.70 22.93
CA ARG A 177 6.38 -3.84 23.91
C ARG A 177 5.56 -2.60 24.28
N GLY A 178 4.36 -2.42 23.72
CA GLY A 178 3.54 -1.23 23.95
C GLY A 178 4.20 0.04 23.41
N ALA A 179 4.90 -0.05 22.28
CA ALA A 179 5.42 1.14 21.61
C ALA A 179 4.28 2.12 21.29
N LYS A 180 4.58 3.42 21.29
CA LYS A 180 3.61 4.45 20.86
C LYS A 180 3.28 4.23 19.38
N GLY A 181 2.00 4.12 19.06
CA GLY A 181 1.52 3.99 17.69
C GLY A 181 0.95 5.30 17.17
N TYR A 182 0.23 5.21 16.05
CA TYR A 182 -0.26 6.35 15.30
C TYR A 182 -1.16 7.25 16.14
N ASN A 183 -2.07 6.67 16.91
CA ASN A 183 -3.01 7.40 17.76
C ASN A 183 -2.31 8.23 18.84
N GLU A 184 -1.20 7.73 19.40
CA GLU A 184 -0.45 8.44 20.44
C GLU A 184 0.50 9.48 19.85
N LEU A 185 1.00 9.25 18.64
CA LEU A 185 1.99 10.10 17.98
C LEU A 185 1.35 11.23 17.16
N TYR A 186 0.17 11.01 16.59
CA TYR A 186 -0.48 11.91 15.61
C TYR A 186 -1.91 12.32 16.02
N ALA A 187 -2.25 12.25 17.33
CA ALA A 187 -3.57 12.52 17.88
C ALA A 187 -4.19 13.90 17.55
N GLN A 188 -3.41 14.84 16.98
CA GLN A 188 -3.82 16.22 16.69
C GLN A 188 -3.99 16.53 15.19
N GLU A 189 -3.65 15.60 14.29
CA GLU A 189 -3.73 15.83 12.84
C GLU A 189 -5.06 15.36 12.21
N SER A 190 -5.93 14.70 12.98
CA SER A 190 -7.24 14.20 12.52
C SER A 190 -8.35 15.27 12.42
N ASN A 191 -7.99 16.55 12.25
CA ASN A 191 -8.98 17.57 11.86
C ASN A 191 -9.06 17.61 10.33
N PRO A 192 -10.21 17.30 9.70
CA PRO A 192 -10.34 17.43 8.27
C PRO A 192 -10.08 18.90 7.90
N ARG A 193 -9.20 19.15 6.94
CA ARG A 193 -9.16 20.45 6.28
C ARG A 193 -10.50 20.62 5.58
N GLU A 194 -11.40 21.36 6.22
CA GLU A 194 -12.57 21.93 5.56
C GLU A 194 -12.08 22.73 4.34
N GLY A 195 -12.72 22.46 3.20
CA GLY A 195 -12.74 23.37 2.06
C GLY A 195 -11.53 23.31 1.15
N SER A 196 -11.72 22.70 -0.02
CA SER A 196 -11.26 23.32 -1.26
C SER A 196 -12.34 23.08 -2.31
N ILE A 197 -12.92 24.21 -2.68
CA ILE A 197 -13.99 24.47 -3.65
C ILE A 197 -13.60 23.93 -5.02
#